data_AF-A0AA35IVU0-F1
#
_entry.id   AF-A0AA35IVU0-F1
#
_cell.length_a   1.000
_cell.length_b   1.000
_cell.length_c   1.000
_cell.angle_alpha   90.00
_cell.angle_beta   90.00
_cell.angle_gamma   90.00
#
_symmetry.space_group_name_H-M   'P 1'
#
loop_
_entity.id
_entity.type
_entity.pdbx_description
1 polymer ?
#
loop_
_entity_poly.entity_id
_entity_poly.type
_entity_poly.pdbx_seq_one_letter_code
_entity_poly.pdbx_strand_id
1 'polypeptide(L)'
;MPIARILGTRGFFVFSSKQSYDRFKETNFNISVLDSEGVGVPFLHIVRNYNVIGHLTGSSPDFHIYKYVLQKAEDPPLYSESKVICEDKAFRLCKIPYCEIYSHLNFLKTKYDFFYPSGTQFHKKYQVVKQNNFRDLDTYLDGLHFHWHVKFYSDHYRLMYFNEYDLGSSNDARAKRKQSDAPDIDIVVGHYTKRFSNFIPRSISKCSELVIGEQSRPDSLGISSVPVLTETFACQGALIHYLEHIEEKNRK
;
A
#
# COMPACT_ATOMS: atom_id res chain seq x y z
N MET A 1 2.79 4.43 -8.95
CA MET A 1 2.31 5.01 -7.67
C MET A 1 3.47 5.54 -6.83
N PRO A 2 3.80 6.84 -6.92
CA PRO A 2 4.79 7.47 -6.05
C PRO A 2 4.37 7.45 -4.57
N ILE A 3 5.32 7.17 -3.67
CA ILE A 3 5.13 7.40 -2.23
C ILE A 3 5.98 8.60 -1.82
N ALA A 4 5.39 9.52 -1.07
CA ALA A 4 6.02 10.77 -0.70
C ALA A 4 5.77 11.17 0.75
N ARG A 5 6.68 11.97 1.29
CA ARG A 5 6.52 12.67 2.56
C ARG A 5 6.22 14.14 2.30
N ILE A 6 5.21 14.67 2.99
CA ILE A 6 4.85 16.09 2.96
C ILE A 6 5.36 16.76 4.25
N LEU A 7 6.03 17.90 4.11
CA LEU A 7 6.57 18.67 5.22
C LEU A 7 5.45 19.10 6.18
N GLY A 8 5.70 19.03 7.49
CA GLY A 8 4.70 19.39 8.51
C GLY A 8 3.60 18.35 8.75
N THR A 9 3.54 17.28 7.94
CA THR A 9 2.60 16.18 8.14
C THR A 9 3.26 14.95 8.74
N ARG A 10 2.47 14.13 9.44
CA ARG A 10 2.87 12.78 9.87
C ARG A 10 2.54 11.79 8.77
N GLY A 11 3.35 10.73 8.66
CA GLY A 11 3.07 9.62 7.75
C GLY A 11 3.58 9.82 6.33
N PHE A 12 3.09 8.96 5.44
CA PHE A 12 3.45 8.93 4.02
C PHE A 12 2.19 8.88 3.16
N PHE A 13 2.29 9.50 1.98
CA PHE A 13 1.20 9.63 1.03
C PHE A 13 1.54 8.82 -0.21
N VAL A 14 0.60 8.01 -0.67
CA VAL A 14 0.69 7.27 -1.94
C VAL A 14 -0.15 8.02 -2.96
N PHE A 15 0.42 8.25 -4.15
CA PHE A 15 -0.28 8.85 -5.28
C PHE A 15 -0.63 7.77 -6.31
N SER A 16 -1.80 7.89 -6.95
CA SER A 16 -2.27 6.92 -7.95
C SER A 16 -1.34 6.85 -9.17
N SER A 17 -0.79 7.98 -9.59
CA SER A 17 0.09 8.07 -10.76
C SER A 17 1.24 9.06 -10.53
N LYS A 18 2.22 9.03 -11.45
CA LYS A 18 3.30 10.05 -11.46
C LYS A 18 2.73 11.44 -11.74
N GLN A 19 1.76 11.52 -12.64
CA GLN A 19 1.08 12.76 -13.03
C GLN A 19 0.31 13.35 -11.85
N SER A 20 -0.38 12.52 -11.06
CA SER A 20 -1.05 12.99 -9.84
C SER A 20 -0.03 13.56 -8.82
N TYR A 21 1.12 12.91 -8.63
CA TYR A 21 2.18 13.44 -7.78
C TYR A 21 2.77 14.76 -8.30
N ASP A 22 3.07 14.84 -9.59
CA ASP A 22 3.65 16.04 -10.22
C ASP A 22 2.66 17.22 -10.13
N ARG A 23 1.37 16.97 -10.38
CA ARG A 23 0.30 17.95 -10.23
C ARG A 23 0.17 18.46 -8.78
N PHE A 24 0.21 17.56 -7.79
CA PHE A 24 0.19 17.93 -6.38
C PHE A 24 1.35 18.86 -6.01
N LYS A 25 2.53 18.55 -6.53
CA LYS A 25 3.77 19.29 -6.25
C LYS A 25 3.76 20.70 -6.82
N GLU A 26 3.09 20.92 -7.94
CA GLU A 26 2.88 22.24 -8.53
C GLU A 26 1.88 23.08 -7.74
N THR A 27 0.80 22.46 -7.26
CA THR A 27 -0.30 23.17 -6.58
C THR A 27 -0.08 23.30 -5.07
N ASN A 28 0.85 22.57 -4.47
CA ASN A 28 0.99 22.41 -3.01
C ASN A 28 -0.33 22.02 -2.33
N PHE A 29 -1.16 21.23 -3.02
CA PHE A 29 -2.51 20.86 -2.57
C PHE A 29 -3.48 22.04 -2.40
N ASN A 30 -3.17 23.21 -2.95
CA ASN A 30 -4.15 24.28 -3.10
C ASN A 30 -5.05 23.94 -4.30
N ILE A 31 -6.03 23.07 -4.04
CA ILE A 31 -6.99 22.64 -5.04
C ILE A 31 -8.20 23.56 -4.97
N SER A 32 -8.22 24.59 -5.82
CA SER A 32 -9.37 25.49 -5.97
C SER A 32 -10.46 24.91 -6.87
N VAL A 33 -10.12 23.93 -7.71
CA VAL A 33 -11.03 23.24 -8.64
C VAL A 33 -10.67 21.76 -8.64
N LEU A 34 -11.65 20.90 -8.33
CA LEU A 34 -11.48 19.46 -8.35
C LEU A 34 -11.67 18.93 -9.77
N ASP A 35 -10.67 18.21 -10.23
CA ASP A 35 -10.74 17.45 -11.47
C ASP A 35 -11.64 16.21 -11.29
N SER A 36 -12.38 15.82 -12.34
CA SER A 36 -13.35 14.71 -12.26
C SER A 36 -12.71 13.35 -11.99
N GLU A 37 -11.43 13.19 -12.32
CA GLU A 37 -10.67 11.99 -12.00
C GLU A 37 -9.90 12.13 -10.67
N GLY A 38 -9.82 13.35 -10.13
CA GLY A 38 -9.06 13.66 -8.91
C GLY A 38 -7.54 13.62 -9.14
N VAL A 39 -7.06 14.01 -10.32
CA VAL A 39 -5.62 14.16 -10.58
C VAL A 39 -5.03 15.26 -9.70
N GLY A 40 -3.90 14.97 -9.03
CA GLY A 40 -3.29 15.90 -8.07
C GLY A 40 -3.69 15.64 -6.62
N VAL A 41 -4.60 14.68 -6.39
CA VAL A 41 -5.02 14.27 -5.05
C VAL A 41 -4.21 13.04 -4.59
N PRO A 42 -3.72 13.00 -3.33
CA PRO A 42 -3.15 11.79 -2.77
C PRO A 42 -4.19 10.65 -2.80
N PHE A 43 -3.77 9.44 -3.15
CA PHE A 43 -4.66 8.28 -3.18
C PHE A 43 -4.84 7.67 -1.77
N LEU A 44 -3.72 7.34 -1.10
CA LEU A 44 -3.71 6.81 0.27
C LEU A 44 -2.80 7.65 1.16
N HIS A 45 -3.05 7.59 2.46
CA HIS A 45 -2.20 8.18 3.48
C HIS A 45 -2.06 7.22 4.66
N ILE A 46 -0.86 6.66 4.83
CA ILE A 46 -0.51 5.80 5.96
C ILE A 46 0.09 6.61 7.11
N VAL A 47 -0.42 6.40 8.32
CA VAL A 47 0.11 6.97 9.57
C VAL A 47 0.36 5.87 10.60
N ARG A 48 1.43 6.01 11.37
CA ARG A 48 1.66 5.17 12.55
C ARG A 48 0.84 5.70 13.72
N ASN A 49 0.19 4.81 14.43
CA ASN A 49 -0.45 5.08 15.70
C ASN A 49 0.56 4.91 16.85
N TYR A 50 0.67 5.92 17.70
CA TYR A 50 1.58 5.90 18.85
C TYR A 50 0.84 5.67 20.18
N ASN A 51 -0.41 5.19 20.14
CA ASN A 51 -1.18 4.90 21.36
C ASN A 51 -0.57 3.71 22.13
N VAL A 52 0.39 4.00 23.00
CA VAL A 52 1.15 3.00 23.77
C VAL A 52 0.22 2.12 24.63
N ILE A 53 -0.84 2.69 25.21
CA ILE A 53 -1.77 1.95 26.07
C ILE A 53 -2.59 0.96 25.24
N GLY A 54 -3.10 1.40 24.08
CA GLY A 54 -3.84 0.53 23.17
C GLY A 54 -3.00 -0.60 22.59
N HIS A 55 -1.69 -0.38 22.41
CA HIS A 55 -0.74 -1.41 21.97
C HIS A 55 -0.50 -2.47 23.05
N LEU A 56 -0.38 -2.06 24.31
CA LEU A 56 -0.24 -2.97 25.46
C LEU A 56 -1.48 -3.87 25.64
N THR A 57 -2.68 -3.33 25.37
CA THR A 57 -3.95 -4.07 25.49
C THR A 57 -4.33 -4.82 24.20
N GLY A 58 -3.57 -4.66 23.12
CA GLY A 58 -3.88 -5.22 21.80
C GLY A 58 -5.17 -4.65 21.17
N SER A 59 -5.67 -3.52 21.66
CA SER A 59 -6.95 -2.94 21.28
C SER A 59 -6.81 -1.73 20.34
N SER A 60 -5.60 -1.43 19.87
CA SER A 60 -5.39 -0.35 18.90
C SER A 60 -4.52 -0.79 17.73
N PRO A 61 -4.81 -0.34 16.50
CA PRO A 61 -3.99 -0.66 15.35
C PRO A 61 -2.66 0.08 15.40
N ASP A 62 -1.60 -0.54 14.87
CA ASP A 62 -0.26 0.03 14.70
C ASP A 62 -0.21 1.09 13.60
N PHE A 63 -0.99 0.89 12.55
CA PHE A 63 -1.09 1.84 11.45
C PHE A 63 -2.54 2.07 11.04
N HIS A 64 -2.83 3.29 10.62
CA HIS A 64 -4.06 3.62 9.92
C HIS A 64 -3.70 4.04 8.50
N ILE A 65 -4.43 3.51 7.54
CA ILE A 65 -4.45 3.97 6.16
C ILE A 65 -5.78 4.69 5.94
N TYR A 66 -5.66 5.94 5.55
CA TYR A 66 -6.79 6.73 5.06
C TYR A 66 -6.81 6.71 3.54
N LYS A 67 -8.01 6.71 2.97
CA LYS A 67 -8.22 6.86 1.52
C LYS A 67 -8.84 8.21 1.23
N TYR A 68 -8.43 8.81 0.12
CA TYR A 68 -9.11 9.97 -0.43
C TYR A 68 -10.13 9.50 -1.45
N VAL A 69 -11.34 10.05 -1.38
CA VAL A 69 -12.46 9.70 -2.25
C VAL A 69 -13.07 10.96 -2.80
N LEU A 70 -13.25 11.00 -4.11
CA LEU A 70 -13.98 12.04 -4.82
C LEU A 70 -15.44 11.61 -4.94
N GLN A 71 -16.36 12.48 -4.55
CA GLN A 71 -17.81 12.29 -4.66
C GLN A 71 -18.40 13.47 -5.41
N LYS A 72 -19.55 13.31 -6.07
CA LYS A 72 -20.28 14.49 -6.55
C LYS A 72 -20.82 15.27 -5.36
N ALA A 73 -20.85 16.59 -5.47
CA ALA A 73 -21.30 17.46 -4.38
C ALA A 73 -22.76 17.22 -3.99
N GLU A 74 -23.59 16.84 -4.97
CA GLU A 74 -25.01 16.51 -4.82
C GLU A 74 -25.28 15.13 -4.20
N ASP A 75 -24.30 14.22 -4.24
CA ASP A 75 -24.47 12.87 -3.68
C ASP A 75 -24.42 12.92 -2.15
N PRO A 76 -25.24 12.09 -1.46
CA PRO A 76 -25.12 11.95 -0.02
C PRO A 76 -23.72 11.42 0.36
N PRO A 77 -23.16 11.85 1.51
CA PRO A 77 -21.85 11.34 1.94
C PRO A 77 -21.84 9.81 2.02
N LEU A 78 -20.94 9.17 1.25
CA LEU A 78 -20.85 7.69 1.23
C LEU A 78 -20.39 7.09 2.57
N TYR A 79 -19.76 7.89 3.44
CA TYR A 79 -19.15 7.43 4.68
C TYR A 79 -19.52 8.33 5.84
N SER A 80 -20.07 7.74 6.91
CA SER A 80 -20.44 8.43 8.15
C SER A 80 -19.23 9.07 8.83
N GLU A 81 -18.08 8.40 8.79
CA GLU A 81 -16.82 8.88 9.36
C GLU A 81 -15.90 9.48 8.29
N SER A 82 -16.36 10.51 7.57
CA SER A 82 -15.56 11.21 6.57
C SER A 82 -15.16 12.61 7.01
N LYS A 83 -13.92 12.99 6.68
CA LYS A 83 -13.45 14.38 6.79
C LYS A 83 -13.48 15.02 5.41
N VAL A 84 -14.31 16.03 5.23
CA VAL A 84 -14.28 16.87 4.01
C VAL A 84 -12.98 17.67 4.01
N ILE A 85 -12.22 17.55 2.91
CA ILE A 85 -10.95 18.26 2.71
C ILE A 85 -11.18 19.55 1.94
N CYS A 86 -11.95 19.46 0.85
CA CYS A 86 -12.42 20.59 0.07
C CYS A 86 -13.67 20.18 -0.72
N GLU A 87 -14.42 21.18 -1.17
CA GLU A 87 -15.65 20.99 -1.94
C GLU A 87 -15.78 22.17 -2.90
N ASP A 88 -16.13 21.87 -4.14
CA ASP A 88 -16.55 22.86 -5.14
C ASP A 88 -18.00 22.60 -5.56
N LYS A 89 -18.47 23.24 -6.64
CA LYS A 89 -19.85 23.09 -7.10
C LYS A 89 -20.16 21.69 -7.64
N ALA A 90 -19.14 20.96 -8.11
CA ALA A 90 -19.31 19.69 -8.80
C ALA A 90 -18.91 18.50 -7.90
N PHE A 91 -17.86 18.66 -7.11
CA PHE A 91 -17.26 17.56 -6.37
C PHE A 91 -16.95 17.92 -4.91
N ARG A 92 -17.01 16.89 -4.06
CA ARG A 92 -16.54 16.89 -2.68
C ARG A 92 -15.38 15.92 -2.57
N LEU A 93 -14.24 16.40 -2.05
CA LEU A 93 -13.09 15.57 -1.73
C LEU A 93 -13.13 15.20 -0.24
N CYS A 94 -13.26 13.92 0.03
CA CYS A 94 -13.31 13.36 1.38
C CYS A 94 -12.04 12.55 1.70
N LYS A 95 -11.61 12.61 2.95
CA LYS A 95 -10.63 11.68 3.53
C LYS A 95 -11.35 10.75 4.51
N ILE A 96 -11.25 9.45 4.28
CA ILE A 96 -11.97 8.42 5.04
C ILE A 96 -10.99 7.45 5.71
N PRO A 97 -11.31 6.90 6.89
CA PRO A 97 -10.70 5.66 7.38
C PRO A 97 -10.90 4.58 6.32
N TYR A 98 -9.84 3.87 5.95
CA TYR A 98 -9.92 2.85 4.91
C TYR A 98 -9.40 1.50 5.38
N CYS A 99 -8.24 1.47 6.03
CA CYS A 99 -7.67 0.26 6.58
C CYS A 99 -6.93 0.51 7.89
N GLU A 100 -7.08 -0.41 8.83
CA GLU A 100 -6.34 -0.50 10.07
C GLU A 100 -5.40 -1.70 9.99
N ILE A 101 -4.15 -1.54 10.43
CA ILE A 101 -3.16 -2.61 10.43
C ILE A 101 -2.74 -2.91 11.86
N TYR A 102 -2.96 -4.15 12.27
CA TYR A 102 -2.58 -4.67 13.58
C TYR A 102 -1.36 -5.57 13.43
N SER A 103 -0.32 -5.32 14.23
CA SER A 103 0.88 -6.14 14.24
C SER A 103 0.85 -7.15 15.38
N HIS A 104 1.19 -8.39 15.05
CA HIS A 104 1.28 -9.50 15.99
C HIS A 104 2.70 -10.06 15.93
N LEU A 105 3.51 -9.63 16.91
CA LEU A 105 4.88 -10.09 17.04
C LEU A 105 4.92 -11.52 17.58
N ASN A 106 5.61 -12.40 16.87
CA ASN A 106 6.02 -13.72 17.34
C ASN A 106 7.56 -13.80 17.27
N PHE A 107 8.17 -14.75 17.98
CA PHE A 107 9.61 -14.90 18.10
C PHE A 107 10.33 -14.95 16.73
N LEU A 108 9.76 -15.66 15.76
CA LEU A 108 10.36 -15.84 14.42
C LEU A 108 9.81 -14.87 13.36
N LYS A 109 8.60 -14.35 13.54
CA LYS A 109 7.88 -13.61 12.51
C LYS A 109 6.95 -12.57 13.11
N THR A 110 6.75 -11.48 12.37
CA THR A 110 5.75 -10.47 12.66
C THR A 110 4.63 -10.60 11.63
N LYS A 111 3.39 -10.73 12.10
CA LYS A 111 2.21 -10.72 11.23
C LYS A 111 1.57 -9.34 11.25
N TYR A 112 1.07 -8.90 10.12
CA TYR A 112 0.33 -7.64 9.96
C TYR A 112 -1.04 -7.96 9.38
N ASP A 113 -2.07 -7.82 10.19
CA ASP A 113 -3.46 -8.08 9.82
C ASP A 113 -4.14 -6.77 9.39
N PHE A 114 -4.70 -6.76 8.18
CA PHE A 114 -5.36 -5.62 7.58
C PHE A 114 -6.87 -5.74 7.79
N PHE A 115 -7.44 -4.78 8.51
CA PHE A 115 -8.86 -4.67 8.79
C PHE A 115 -9.46 -3.48 8.03
N TYR A 116 -10.60 -3.68 7.37
CA TYR A 116 -11.26 -2.67 6.54
C TYR A 116 -12.63 -2.32 7.16
N PRO A 117 -12.70 -1.28 8.01
CA PRO A 117 -13.89 -0.99 8.82
C PRO A 117 -15.11 -0.58 7.99
N SER A 118 -14.92 0.03 6.82
CA SER A 118 -16.00 0.67 6.05
C SER A 118 -16.82 -0.27 5.16
N GLY A 119 -16.63 -1.59 5.26
CA GLY A 119 -17.36 -2.57 4.41
C GLY A 119 -17.13 -2.42 2.90
N THR A 120 -16.19 -1.56 2.49
CA THR A 120 -15.85 -1.28 1.08
C THR A 120 -15.15 -2.44 0.38
N GLN A 121 -14.68 -3.43 1.15
CA GLN A 121 -14.15 -4.68 0.65
C GLN A 121 -14.87 -5.84 1.35
N PHE A 122 -15.29 -6.85 0.58
CA PHE A 122 -15.81 -8.11 1.14
C PHE A 122 -14.81 -8.65 2.16
N HIS A 123 -15.31 -9.18 3.29
CA HIS A 123 -14.57 -9.66 4.47
C HIS A 123 -13.43 -10.65 4.17
N LYS A 124 -12.36 -10.15 3.58
CA LYS A 124 -11.18 -10.90 3.22
C LYS A 124 -10.12 -10.57 4.26
N LYS A 125 -9.73 -11.59 5.03
CA LYS A 125 -8.62 -11.46 5.96
C LYS A 125 -7.35 -11.35 5.14
N TYR A 126 -6.84 -10.13 4.99
CA TYR A 126 -5.58 -9.88 4.33
C TYR A 126 -4.48 -9.80 5.37
N GLN A 127 -3.46 -10.64 5.19
CA GLN A 127 -2.34 -10.74 6.12
C GLN A 127 -1.03 -10.62 5.34
N VAL A 128 -0.12 -9.83 5.88
CA VAL A 128 1.28 -9.78 5.47
C VAL A 128 2.13 -10.35 6.60
N VAL A 129 3.05 -11.26 6.29
CA VAL A 129 3.93 -11.90 7.25
C VAL A 129 5.37 -11.55 6.93
N LYS A 130 6.07 -10.88 7.86
CA LYS A 130 7.50 -10.57 7.77
C LYS A 130 8.27 -11.53 8.68
N GLN A 131 9.28 -12.20 8.15
CA GLN A 131 10.20 -12.96 9.00
C GLN A 131 11.17 -11.97 9.68
N ASN A 132 11.39 -12.08 10.99
CA ASN A 132 12.04 -11.00 11.75
C ASN A 132 13.48 -10.68 11.28
N ASN A 133 14.20 -11.67 10.78
CA ASN A 133 15.59 -11.55 10.29
C ASN A 133 15.70 -11.32 8.78
N PHE A 134 14.58 -11.35 8.07
CA PHE A 134 14.55 -11.14 6.63
C PHE A 134 13.75 -9.88 6.31
N ARG A 135 14.05 -9.30 5.16
CA ARG A 135 13.29 -8.16 4.64
C ARG A 135 12.10 -8.61 3.81
N ASP A 136 12.07 -9.87 3.40
CA ASP A 136 11.02 -10.46 2.61
C ASP A 136 9.69 -10.53 3.38
N LEU A 137 8.58 -10.44 2.64
CA LEU A 137 7.24 -10.51 3.20
C LEU A 137 6.34 -11.44 2.38
N ASP A 138 5.67 -12.37 3.05
CA ASP A 138 4.67 -13.25 2.46
C ASP A 138 3.28 -12.62 2.60
N THR A 139 2.44 -12.72 1.57
CA THR A 139 1.07 -12.21 1.61
C THR A 139 0.08 -13.16 0.98
N TYR A 140 -1.08 -13.29 1.60
CA TYR A 140 -2.19 -14.11 1.12
C TYR A 140 -3.36 -13.21 0.74
N LEU A 141 -3.81 -13.34 -0.51
CA LEU A 141 -4.87 -12.52 -1.08
C LEU A 141 -5.81 -13.43 -1.86
N ASP A 142 -7.05 -13.62 -1.41
CA ASP A 142 -8.06 -14.40 -2.14
C ASP A 142 -7.67 -15.84 -2.48
N GLY A 143 -6.91 -16.48 -1.59
CA GLY A 143 -6.40 -17.84 -1.81
C GLY A 143 -5.18 -17.88 -2.74
N LEU A 144 -4.72 -16.73 -3.24
CA LEU A 144 -3.47 -16.61 -3.98
C LEU A 144 -2.34 -16.23 -3.03
N HIS A 145 -1.19 -16.88 -3.24
CA HIS A 145 0.02 -16.63 -2.48
C HIS A 145 0.96 -15.72 -3.26
N PHE A 146 1.40 -14.66 -2.59
CA PHE A 146 2.33 -13.69 -3.13
C PHE A 146 3.48 -13.45 -2.16
N HIS A 147 4.59 -12.98 -2.69
CA HIS A 147 5.79 -12.74 -1.91
C HIS A 147 6.54 -11.51 -2.39
N TRP A 148 6.76 -10.58 -1.46
CA TRP A 148 7.60 -9.41 -1.65
C TRP A 148 9.05 -9.79 -1.35
N HIS A 149 9.80 -10.11 -2.39
CA HIS A 149 11.21 -10.48 -2.29
C HIS A 149 12.14 -9.28 -2.47
N VAL A 150 13.20 -9.18 -1.66
CA VAL A 150 14.28 -8.22 -1.85
C VAL A 150 15.66 -8.85 -1.69
N LYS A 151 16.59 -8.49 -2.59
CA LYS A 151 17.98 -8.92 -2.46
C LYS A 151 18.68 -8.14 -1.35
N PHE A 152 19.62 -8.78 -0.65
CA PHE A 152 20.29 -8.24 0.54
C PHE A 152 20.83 -6.79 0.40
N TYR A 153 21.45 -6.44 -0.73
CA TYR A 153 22.00 -5.10 -1.01
C TYR A 153 21.11 -4.24 -1.94
N SER A 154 19.82 -4.53 -1.98
CA SER A 154 18.86 -3.86 -2.85
C SER A 154 17.76 -3.22 -2.04
N ASP A 155 17.19 -2.11 -2.53
CA ASP A 155 15.93 -1.56 -2.05
C ASP A 155 14.79 -1.72 -3.07
N HIS A 156 14.99 -2.65 -4.00
CA HIS A 156 14.02 -3.06 -5.00
C HIS A 156 13.37 -4.37 -4.60
N TYR A 157 12.14 -4.26 -4.12
CA TYR A 157 11.26 -5.37 -3.85
C TYR A 157 10.51 -5.77 -5.11
N ARG A 158 10.37 -7.08 -5.32
CA ARG A 158 9.57 -7.68 -6.39
C ARG A 158 8.41 -8.41 -5.76
N LEU A 159 7.19 -8.10 -6.20
CA LEU A 159 6.00 -8.86 -5.84
C LEU A 159 5.91 -10.05 -6.79
N MET A 160 6.17 -11.23 -6.26
CA MET A 160 6.14 -12.49 -6.96
C MET A 160 4.81 -13.18 -6.66
N TYR A 161 4.18 -13.76 -7.69
CA TYR A 161 3.03 -14.63 -7.56
C TYR A 161 3.49 -16.09 -7.63
N PHE A 162 3.10 -16.90 -6.64
CA PHE A 162 3.36 -18.33 -6.65
C PHE A 162 2.13 -19.07 -7.19
N ASN A 163 2.32 -19.77 -8.31
CA ASN A 163 1.28 -20.62 -8.85
C ASN A 163 1.27 -21.97 -8.10
N GLU A 164 0.36 -22.11 -7.14
CA GLU A 164 0.23 -23.37 -6.37
C GLU A 164 -0.15 -24.58 -7.24
N TYR A 165 -0.65 -24.35 -8.48
CA TYR A 165 -0.96 -25.43 -9.43
C TYR A 165 0.27 -26.17 -9.97
N ASP A 166 1.49 -25.63 -9.81
CA ASP A 166 2.72 -26.32 -10.18
C ASP A 166 3.27 -27.23 -9.04
N LEU A 167 2.68 -27.17 -7.84
CA LEU A 167 2.93 -28.12 -6.75
C LEU A 167 1.89 -29.24 -6.76
N GLY A 168 1.69 -29.84 -7.94
CA GLY A 168 0.76 -30.94 -8.14
C GLY A 168 0.96 -32.08 -7.13
N SER A 169 -0.15 -32.45 -6.50
CA SER A 169 -0.60 -33.83 -6.27
C SER A 169 0.46 -34.91 -6.54
N SER A 170 1.22 -35.29 -5.51
CA SER A 170 1.86 -36.59 -5.46
C SER A 170 2.10 -36.99 -4.02
N ASN A 171 1.27 -37.90 -3.53
CA ASN A 171 1.45 -38.62 -2.26
C ASN A 171 2.56 -39.68 -2.33
N ASP A 172 3.48 -39.61 -3.30
CA ASP A 172 4.61 -40.54 -3.39
C ASP A 172 5.93 -39.89 -2.97
N ALA A 173 6.25 -40.04 -1.68
CA ALA A 173 7.48 -39.59 -1.04
C ALA A 173 8.78 -40.21 -1.61
N ARG A 174 8.71 -41.05 -2.65
CA ARG A 174 9.88 -41.69 -3.30
C ARG A 174 10.25 -41.12 -4.67
N ALA A 175 9.46 -40.22 -5.26
CA ALA A 175 9.77 -39.59 -6.54
C ALA A 175 10.58 -38.27 -6.44
N LYS A 176 10.73 -37.70 -5.23
CA LYS A 176 11.34 -36.36 -5.00
C LYS A 176 12.87 -36.25 -5.22
N ARG A 177 13.54 -37.24 -5.82
CA ARG A 177 14.99 -37.15 -6.11
C ARG A 177 15.36 -37.00 -7.57
N LYS A 178 14.40 -36.98 -8.50
CA LYS A 178 14.66 -36.74 -9.93
C LYS A 178 13.47 -36.07 -10.64
N GLN A 179 13.33 -34.76 -10.47
CA GLN A 179 12.49 -33.82 -11.25
C GLN A 179 12.69 -32.45 -10.57
N SER A 180 13.11 -31.35 -11.17
CA SER A 180 13.47 -30.99 -12.55
C SER A 180 14.28 -29.69 -12.47
N ASP A 181 15.32 -29.53 -13.29
CA ASP A 181 16.07 -28.27 -13.51
C ASP A 181 15.22 -27.20 -14.25
N ALA A 182 13.90 -27.20 -14.08
CA ALA A 182 13.02 -26.15 -14.60
C ALA A 182 12.96 -25.04 -13.54
N PRO A 183 13.30 -23.79 -13.88
CA PRO A 183 13.14 -22.69 -12.94
C PRO A 183 11.66 -22.55 -12.61
N ASP A 184 11.30 -22.51 -11.33
CA ASP A 184 10.00 -21.99 -10.89
C ASP A 184 9.79 -20.66 -11.63
N ILE A 185 8.72 -20.59 -12.45
CA ILE A 185 8.44 -19.36 -13.18
C ILE A 185 7.83 -18.39 -12.17
N ASP A 186 8.72 -17.67 -11.49
CA ASP A 186 8.38 -16.57 -10.61
C ASP A 186 7.76 -15.44 -11.44
N ILE A 187 6.44 -15.35 -11.47
CA ILE A 187 5.74 -14.27 -12.16
C ILE A 187 5.84 -13.01 -11.31
N VAL A 188 6.60 -12.02 -11.77
CA VAL A 188 6.69 -10.73 -11.11
C VAL A 188 5.52 -9.84 -11.54
N VAL A 189 4.61 -9.58 -10.61
CA VAL A 189 3.38 -8.80 -10.84
C VAL A 189 3.46 -7.39 -10.29
N GLY A 190 4.54 -7.04 -9.61
CA GLY A 190 4.73 -5.71 -9.06
C GLY A 190 6.12 -5.42 -8.55
N HIS A 191 6.37 -4.15 -8.29
CA HIS A 191 7.64 -3.65 -7.83
C HIS A 191 7.44 -2.53 -6.83
N TYR A 192 8.20 -2.58 -5.74
CA TYR A 192 8.41 -1.43 -4.86
C TYR A 192 9.89 -1.09 -4.90
N THR A 193 10.22 0.15 -5.22
CA THR A 193 11.61 0.61 -5.24
C THR A 193 11.75 1.85 -4.38
N LYS A 194 12.62 1.79 -3.38
CA LYS A 194 13.00 2.99 -2.64
C LYS A 194 13.81 3.89 -3.56
N ARG A 195 13.37 5.14 -3.71
CA ARG A 195 14.04 6.16 -4.52
C ARG A 195 13.97 7.46 -3.74
N PHE A 196 15.03 7.78 -3.01
CA PHE A 196 15.20 9.12 -2.48
C PHE A 196 15.45 10.06 -3.66
N SER A 197 14.46 10.87 -4.03
CA SER A 197 14.72 11.98 -4.95
C SER A 197 14.92 13.28 -4.17
N ASN A 198 16.16 13.77 -4.25
CA ASN A 198 16.63 15.14 -4.13
C ASN A 198 16.27 15.92 -2.86
N PHE A 199 17.31 16.07 -2.02
CA PHE A 199 17.50 16.90 -0.82
C PHE A 199 17.26 18.42 -0.97
N ILE A 200 16.48 18.86 -1.97
CA ILE A 200 16.11 20.28 -2.06
C ILE A 200 14.92 20.51 -1.10
N PRO A 201 14.91 21.57 -0.28
CA PRO A 201 13.82 21.85 0.65
C PRO A 201 12.54 22.21 -0.13
N ARG A 202 11.80 21.18 -0.55
CA ARG A 202 10.46 21.30 -1.11
C ARG A 202 9.46 20.86 -0.04
N SER A 203 8.26 21.42 -0.10
CA SER A 203 7.09 21.04 0.72
C SER A 203 6.76 19.54 0.63
N ILE A 204 7.21 18.85 -0.42
CA ILE A 204 7.02 17.42 -0.65
C ILE A 204 8.28 16.76 -1.21
N SER A 205 8.59 15.56 -0.73
CA SER A 205 9.72 14.73 -1.18
C SER A 205 9.21 13.34 -1.59
N LYS A 206 9.52 12.89 -2.81
CA LYS A 206 9.26 11.49 -3.21
C LYS A 206 10.30 10.59 -2.54
N CYS A 207 9.83 9.49 -1.96
CA CYS A 207 10.63 8.57 -1.15
C CYS A 207 10.72 7.18 -1.80
N SER A 208 9.70 6.78 -2.56
CA SER A 208 9.70 5.50 -3.27
C SER A 208 8.72 5.50 -4.44
N GLU A 209 8.70 4.37 -5.15
CA GLU A 209 7.86 4.12 -6.29
C GLU A 209 7.31 2.69 -6.24
N LEU A 210 5.99 2.57 -6.26
CA LEU A 210 5.27 1.31 -6.37
C LEU A 210 4.67 1.18 -7.78
N VAL A 211 4.81 0.01 -8.39
CA VAL A 211 4.26 -0.34 -9.70
C VAL A 211 3.56 -1.69 -9.57
N ILE A 212 2.30 -1.78 -9.97
CA ILE A 212 1.52 -3.02 -9.99
C ILE A 212 1.13 -3.28 -11.44
N GLY A 213 1.35 -4.50 -11.93
CA GLY A 213 1.18 -4.90 -13.33
C GLY A 213 -0.27 -5.17 -13.74
N GLU A 214 -1.26 -4.66 -13.01
CA GLU A 214 -2.67 -4.85 -13.32
C GLU A 214 -3.05 -4.04 -14.58
N GLN A 215 -3.56 -4.72 -15.60
CA GLN A 215 -4.07 -4.07 -16.80
C GLN A 215 -5.39 -3.36 -16.47
N SER A 216 -5.30 -2.05 -16.25
CA SER A 216 -6.45 -1.17 -16.05
C SER A 216 -6.73 -0.34 -17.29
N ARG A 217 -7.87 0.36 -17.30
CA ARG A 217 -8.22 1.26 -18.41
C ARG A 217 -7.11 2.32 -18.57
N PRO A 218 -6.57 2.53 -19.79
CA PRO A 218 -5.35 3.31 -20.01
C PRO A 218 -5.47 4.81 -19.68
N ASP A 219 -6.68 5.34 -19.56
CA ASP A 219 -6.91 6.79 -19.65
C ASP A 219 -7.08 7.51 -18.30
N SER A 220 -7.14 6.78 -17.17
CA SER A 220 -7.38 7.43 -15.88
C SER A 220 -6.13 7.43 -14.99
N LEU A 221 -5.64 8.64 -14.72
CA LEU A 221 -4.43 8.91 -13.93
C LEU A 221 -4.76 9.39 -12.52
N GLY A 222 -6.06 9.54 -12.21
CA GLY A 222 -6.58 10.08 -10.96
C GLY A 222 -6.84 9.00 -9.90
N ILE A 223 -7.63 9.34 -8.89
CA ILE A 223 -7.97 8.43 -7.76
C ILE A 223 -9.29 7.69 -7.99
N SER A 224 -10.09 8.09 -8.98
CA SER A 224 -11.42 7.55 -9.30
C SER A 224 -11.40 6.13 -9.89
N SER A 225 -10.27 5.70 -10.46
CA SER A 225 -10.19 4.52 -11.35
C SER A 225 -9.20 3.46 -10.90
N VAL A 226 -8.56 3.64 -9.74
CA VAL A 226 -7.56 2.69 -9.24
C VAL A 226 -8.27 1.35 -8.99
N PRO A 227 -7.86 0.25 -9.65
CA PRO A 227 -8.54 -1.02 -9.46
C PRO A 227 -8.31 -1.58 -8.06
N VAL A 228 -9.29 -2.34 -7.56
CA VAL A 228 -9.32 -2.88 -6.19
C VAL A 228 -8.04 -3.64 -5.82
N LEU A 229 -7.51 -4.46 -6.73
CA LEU A 229 -6.30 -5.24 -6.49
C LEU A 229 -5.07 -4.33 -6.33
N THR A 230 -4.92 -3.35 -7.22
CA THR A 230 -3.92 -2.28 -7.08
C THR A 230 -4.09 -1.49 -5.78
N GLU A 231 -5.31 -1.20 -5.33
CA GLU A 231 -5.54 -0.55 -4.03
C GLU A 231 -4.98 -1.39 -2.87
N THR A 232 -5.25 -2.69 -2.87
CA THR A 232 -4.78 -3.60 -1.82
C THR A 232 -3.25 -3.70 -1.80
N PHE A 233 -2.62 -3.85 -2.97
CA PHE A 233 -1.15 -3.85 -3.04
C PHE A 233 -0.55 -2.47 -2.73
N ALA A 234 -1.27 -1.38 -2.97
CA ALA A 234 -0.85 -0.04 -2.54
C ALA A 234 -0.83 0.09 -1.01
N CYS A 235 -1.80 -0.51 -0.30
CA CYS A 235 -1.76 -0.60 1.16
C CYS A 235 -0.52 -1.38 1.65
N GLN A 236 -0.19 -2.49 1.00
CA GLN A 236 1.02 -3.26 1.31
C GLN A 236 2.29 -2.48 1.03
N GLY A 237 2.40 -1.82 -0.13
CA GLY A 237 3.54 -0.97 -0.47
C GLY A 237 3.72 0.20 0.49
N ALA A 238 2.63 0.77 0.99
CA ALA A 238 2.65 1.80 2.03
C ALA A 238 3.19 1.27 3.36
N LEU A 239 2.76 0.07 3.78
CA LEU A 239 3.29 -0.62 4.97
C LEU A 239 4.79 -0.91 4.82
N ILE A 240 5.21 -1.53 3.71
CA ILE A 240 6.61 -1.85 3.41
C ILE A 240 7.48 -0.59 3.53
N HIS A 241 7.03 0.52 2.92
CA HIS A 241 7.74 1.79 3.03
C HIS A 241 7.92 2.26 4.48
N TYR A 242 6.86 2.14 5.28
CA TYR A 242 6.88 2.56 6.67
C TYR A 242 7.81 1.68 7.51
N LEU A 243 7.78 0.36 7.31
CA LEU A 243 8.65 -0.60 8.00
C LEU A 243 10.13 -0.31 7.71
N GLU A 244 10.47 -0.13 6.44
CA GLU A 244 11.81 0.24 6.00
C GLU A 244 12.30 1.56 6.63
N HIS A 245 11.42 2.56 6.72
CA HIS A 245 11.74 3.83 7.37
C HIS A 245 11.95 3.70 8.89
N ILE A 246 11.21 2.80 9.55
CA ILE A 246 11.41 2.51 10.98
C ILE A 246 12.74 1.79 11.19
N GLU A 247 13.03 0.76 10.38
CA GLU A 247 14.30 0.03 10.47
C GLU A 247 15.51 0.96 10.26
N GLU A 248 15.46 1.86 9.27
CA GLU A 248 16.53 2.84 9.05
C GLU A 248 16.72 3.82 10.21
N LYS A 249 15.62 4.24 10.86
CA LYS A 249 15.70 5.10 12.03
C LYS A 249 16.31 4.39 13.23
N ASN A 250 16.06 3.09 13.39
CA ASN A 250 16.60 2.30 14.49
C ASN A 250 18.09 1.93 14.29
N ARG A 251 18.60 2.02 13.06
CA ARG A 251 20.04 1.80 12.73
C ARG A 251 20.91 3.04 12.94
N LYS A 252 20.32 4.23 13.11
CA LYS A 252 21.01 5.50 13.32
C LYS A 252 21.02 5.87 14.80
#